data_AF-A0A2D5TF93-F1
#
_entry.id   AF-A0A2D5TF93-F1
#
_cell.length_a   1.000
_cell.length_b   1.000
_cell.length_c   1.000
_cell.angle_alpha   90.00
_cell.angle_beta   90.00
_cell.angle_gamma   90.00
#
_symmetry.space_group_name_H-M   'P 1'
#
loop_
_entity.id
_entity.type
_entity.pdbx_description
1 polymer ?
#
loop_
_entity_poly.entity_id
_entity_poly.type
_entity_poly.pdbx_seq_one_letter_code
_entity_poly.pdbx_strand_id
1 'polypeptide(L)'
;MIMGNHGILIIGDSVADTFNRLYYFERAAETYIRALQTGQPLRVLSDEIAEKAASELEDYDNLAERHLAELKAILDEEGSNYAS
;
A
#
# COMPACT_ATOMS: atom_id res chain seq x y z
N MET A 1 9.19 7.84 -0.05
CA MET A 1 10.65 7.91 -0.31
C MET A 1 11.27 6.56 -0.01
N ILE A 2 12.15 6.08 -0.90
CA ILE A 2 12.97 4.88 -0.65
C ILE A 2 14.35 5.33 -0.18
N MET A 3 14.73 4.92 1.01
CA MET A 3 16.03 5.21 1.62
C MET A 3 16.94 4.00 1.38
N GLY A 4 17.87 4.14 0.44
CA GLY A 4 18.79 3.07 0.04
C GLY A 4 19.45 2.40 1.25
N ASN A 5 19.38 1.07 1.31
CA ASN A 5 19.94 0.25 2.39
C ASN A 5 19.32 0.49 3.78
N HIS A 6 18.16 1.15 3.87
CA HIS A 6 17.49 1.45 5.14
C HIS A 6 16.03 1.01 5.14
N GLY A 7 15.20 1.58 4.27
CA GLY A 7 13.76 1.31 4.27
C GLY A 7 12.99 2.39 3.55
N ILE A 8 11.76 2.66 3.99
CA ILE A 8 10.88 3.66 3.36
C ILE A 8 10.38 4.69 4.36
N LEU A 9 10.10 5.87 3.85
CA LEU A 9 9.38 6.94 4.53
C LEU A 9 8.13 7.27 3.71
N ILE A 10 6.98 7.19 4.35
CA ILE A 10 5.68 7.51 3.75
C ILE A 10 5.10 8.72 4.47
N ILE A 11 4.52 9.62 3.69
CA ILE A 11 3.77 10.78 4.15
C ILE A 11 2.41 10.76 3.47
N GLY A 12 1.40 11.26 4.15
CA GLY A 12 0.04 11.38 3.66
C GLY A 12 -0.72 12.49 4.40
N ASP A 13 -1.87 12.87 3.88
CA ASP A 13 -2.68 13.98 4.41
C ASP A 13 -3.38 13.63 5.73
N SER A 14 -3.50 12.33 6.01
CA SER A 14 -4.04 11.79 7.25
C SER A 14 -3.30 10.52 7.68
N VAL A 15 -3.55 10.05 8.90
CA VAL A 15 -3.05 8.74 9.37
C VAL A 15 -3.56 7.62 8.45
N ALA A 16 -4.83 7.67 8.05
CA ALA A 16 -5.43 6.69 7.15
C ALA A 16 -4.74 6.66 5.79
N ASP A 17 -4.55 7.82 5.16
CA ASP A 17 -3.84 7.93 3.88
C ASP A 17 -2.40 7.42 3.97
N THR A 18 -1.68 7.80 5.03
CA THR A 18 -0.31 7.35 5.27
C THR A 18 -0.22 5.83 5.42
N PHE A 19 -1.10 5.21 6.21
CA PHE A 19 -1.14 3.75 6.38
C PHE A 19 -1.54 3.03 5.09
N ASN A 20 -2.50 3.58 4.34
CA ASN A 20 -2.93 3.00 3.07
C ASN A 20 -1.79 2.97 2.05
N ARG A 21 -1.09 4.11 1.88
CA ARG A 21 0.08 4.22 0.99
C ARG A 21 1.20 3.28 1.42
N LEU A 22 1.49 3.20 2.72
CA LEU A 22 2.48 2.28 3.28
C LEU A 22 2.17 0.83 2.93
N TYR A 23 0.94 0.40 3.22
CA TYR A 23 0.51 -0.98 2.98
C TYR A 23 0.66 -1.37 1.51
N TYR A 24 0.11 -0.58 0.59
CA TYR A 24 0.16 -0.91 -0.84
C TYR A 24 1.57 -0.82 -1.43
N PHE A 25 2.42 0.09 -0.92
CA PHE A 25 3.83 0.12 -1.32
C PHE A 25 4.55 -1.18 -0.93
N GLU A 26 4.39 -1.63 0.31
CA GLU A 26 4.98 -2.90 0.77
C GLU A 26 4.43 -4.09 -0.02
N ARG A 27 3.12 -4.10 -0.32
CA ARG A 27 2.53 -5.15 -1.17
C ARG A 27 3.12 -5.17 -2.58
N ALA A 28 3.30 -4.01 -3.19
CA ALA A 28 3.89 -3.88 -4.51
C ALA A 28 5.36 -4.34 -4.50
N ALA A 29 6.15 -3.92 -3.51
CA ALA A 29 7.54 -4.32 -3.35
C ALA A 29 7.68 -5.84 -3.19
N GLU A 30 6.89 -6.45 -2.31
CA GLU A 30 6.91 -7.91 -2.13
C GLU A 30 6.56 -8.65 -3.43
N THR A 31 5.52 -8.18 -4.13
CA THR A 31 5.09 -8.77 -5.41
C THR A 31 6.19 -8.67 -6.46
N TYR A 32 6.83 -7.52 -6.57
CA TYR A 32 7.94 -7.28 -7.50
C TYR A 32 9.14 -8.17 -7.22
N ILE A 33 9.55 -8.28 -5.95
CA ILE A 33 10.67 -9.15 -5.55
C ILE A 33 10.33 -10.62 -5.81
N ARG A 34 9.12 -11.08 -5.47
CA ARG A 34 8.68 -12.45 -5.77
C ARG A 34 8.71 -12.74 -7.27
N ALA A 35 8.29 -11.80 -8.11
CA ALA A 35 8.34 -11.96 -9.56
C ALA A 35 9.79 -12.06 -10.06
N LEU A 36 10.70 -11.20 -9.59
CA LEU A 36 12.12 -11.26 -9.93
C LEU A 36 12.77 -12.58 -9.51
N GLN A 37 12.40 -13.13 -8.35
CA GLN A 37 12.91 -14.41 -7.85
C GLN A 37 12.58 -15.60 -8.75
N THR A 38 11.59 -15.48 -9.65
CA THR A 38 11.28 -16.53 -10.62
C THR A 38 12.31 -16.64 -11.75
N GLY A 39 13.11 -15.60 -11.99
CA GLY A 39 14.06 -15.52 -13.11
C GLY A 39 13.41 -15.41 -14.49
N GLN A 40 12.08 -15.32 -14.59
CA GLN A 40 11.39 -15.16 -15.87
C GLN A 40 11.38 -13.69 -16.33
N PRO A 41 11.34 -13.43 -17.65
CA PRO A 41 11.13 -12.08 -18.17
C PRO A 41 9.83 -11.48 -17.61
N LEU A 42 9.92 -10.28 -17.04
CA LEU A 42 8.74 -9.59 -16.52
C LEU A 42 7.87 -9.08 -17.67
N ARG A 43 6.57 -9.35 -17.59
CA ARG A 43 5.56 -8.74 -18.46
C ARG A 43 5.14 -7.39 -17.86
N VAL A 44 5.89 -6.35 -18.18
CA VAL A 44 5.64 -4.98 -17.71
C VAL A 44 4.36 -4.45 -18.36
N LEU A 45 3.49 -3.86 -17.55
CA LEU A 45 2.26 -3.19 -18.02
C LEU A 45 2.63 -1.93 -18.80
N SER A 46 1.82 -1.54 -19.80
CA SER A 46 2.05 -0.27 -20.49
C SER A 46 1.79 0.92 -19.56
N ASP A 47 2.56 1.99 -19.75
CA ASP A 47 2.44 3.23 -18.97
C ASP A 47 1.01 3.80 -18.99
N GLU A 48 0.33 3.73 -20.14
CA GLU A 48 -1.05 4.18 -20.29
C GLU A 48 -2.03 3.46 -19.34
N ILE A 49 -1.91 2.13 -19.24
CA ILE A 49 -2.80 1.35 -18.39
C ILE A 49 -2.41 1.51 -16.92
N ALA A 50 -1.11 1.60 -16.63
CA ALA A 50 -0.60 1.85 -15.28
C ALA A 50 -1.08 3.21 -14.75
N GLU A 51 -0.98 4.27 -15.56
CA GLU A 51 -1.45 5.61 -15.21
C GLU A 51 -2.96 5.62 -14.97
N LYS A 52 -3.73 5.01 -15.88
CA LYS A 52 -5.19 4.91 -15.72
C LYS A 52 -5.57 4.24 -14.39
N ALA A 53 -4.93 3.13 -14.04
CA ALA A 53 -5.18 2.44 -12.79
C ALA A 53 -4.78 3.28 -11.56
N ALA A 54 -3.72 4.06 -11.66
CA ALA A 54 -3.31 4.99 -10.60
C ALA A 54 -4.36 6.09 -10.41
N SER A 55 -4.82 6.74 -11.49
CA SER A 55 -5.86 7.78 -11.39
C SER A 55 -7.18 7.23 -10.82
N GLU A 56 -7.61 6.03 -11.25
CA GLU A 56 -8.83 5.41 -10.72
C GLU A 56 -8.74 5.10 -9.21
N LEU A 57 -7.53 4.84 -8.69
CA LEU A 57 -7.30 4.64 -7.26
C LEU A 57 -7.26 5.98 -6.51
N GLU A 58 -6.67 7.02 -7.09
CA GLU A 58 -6.62 8.37 -6.50
C GLU A 58 -8.02 8.99 -6.40
N ASP A 59 -8.88 8.74 -7.40
CA ASP A 59 -10.26 9.23 -7.43
C ASP A 59 -11.23 8.40 -6.56
N TYR A 60 -10.76 7.32 -5.92
CA TYR A 60 -11.63 6.46 -5.11
C TYR A 60 -11.86 7.05 -3.72
N ASP A 61 -13.04 7.65 -3.55
CA ASP A 61 -13.47 8.25 -2.28
C ASP A 61 -13.43 7.27 -1.10
N ASN A 62 -12.83 7.73 0.00
CA ASN A 62 -12.77 7.06 1.31
C ASN A 62 -12.04 5.70 1.33
N LEU A 63 -11.20 5.38 0.33
CA LEU A 63 -10.47 4.12 0.30
C LEU A 63 -9.61 3.94 1.55
N ALA A 64 -8.82 4.96 1.88
CA ALA A 64 -7.87 4.94 2.98
C ALA A 64 -8.57 4.86 4.34
N GLU A 65 -9.65 5.61 4.51
CA GLU A 65 -10.47 5.64 5.74
C GLU A 65 -11.10 4.28 6.01
N ARG A 66 -11.68 3.67 4.98
CA ARG A 66 -12.26 2.32 5.08
C ARG A 66 -11.20 1.29 5.40
N HIS A 67 -10.05 1.34 4.73
CA HIS A 67 -8.96 0.42 5.01
C HIS A 67 -8.48 0.53 6.47
N LEU A 68 -8.24 1.75 6.99
CA LEU A 68 -7.83 1.92 8.38
C LEU A 68 -8.93 1.47 9.35
N ALA A 69 -10.21 1.70 9.05
CA ALA A 69 -11.33 1.24 9.88
C ALA A 69 -11.36 -0.29 10.00
N GLU A 70 -11.13 -1.03 8.90
CA GLU A 70 -11.06 -2.50 8.92
C GLU A 70 -9.84 -3.00 9.69
N LEU A 71 -8.68 -2.37 9.55
CA LEU A 71 -7.50 -2.72 10.35
C LEU A 71 -7.78 -2.57 11.86
N LYS A 72 -8.47 -1.49 12.24
CA LYS A 72 -8.88 -1.28 13.63
C LYS A 72 -9.90 -2.32 14.09
N ALA A 73 -10.85 -2.69 13.24
CA ALA A 73 -11.84 -3.72 13.56
C ALA A 73 -11.18 -5.08 13.84
N ILE A 74 -10.15 -5.46 13.08
CA ILE A 74 -9.34 -6.66 13.35
C ILE A 74 -8.64 -6.55 14.71
N LEU A 75 -8.01 -5.41 15.00
CA LEU A 75 -7.33 -5.19 16.29
C LEU A 75 -8.29 -5.22 17.48
N ASP A 76 -9.50 -4.68 17.30
CA ASP A 76 -10.57 -4.72 18.31
C ASP A 76 -11.03 -6.17 18.54
N GLU A 77 -11.19 -6.98 17.49
CA GLU A 77 -11.52 -8.41 17.58
C GLU A 77 -10.41 -9.22 18.29
N GLU A 78 -9.15 -8.88 18.05
CA GLU A 78 -7.99 -9.47 18.71
C GLU A 78 -7.81 -9.02 20.17
N GLY A 79 -8.63 -8.07 20.65
CA GLY A 79 -8.56 -7.53 22.01
C GLY A 79 -7.34 -6.63 22.27
N SER A 80 -6.84 -5.96 21.23
CA SER A 80 -5.72 -5.03 21.33
C SER A 80 -6.04 -3.79 22.17
N ASN A 81 -5.03 -3.22 22.85
CA ASN A 81 -5.18 -2.06 23.73
C ASN A 81 -4.78 -0.73 23.07
N TYR A 82 -4.75 -0.66 21.73
CA TYR A 82 -4.22 0.50 21.00
C TYR A 82 -5.03 1.81 21.21
N ALA A 83 -6.27 1.73 21.69
CA ALA A 83 -7.18 2.86 21.88
C ALA A 83 -7.39 3.27 23.35
N SER A 84 -6.66 2.63 24.28
CA SER A 84 -6.81 2.78 25.74
C SER A 84 -5.85 3.78 26.36
#